data_AF-A0A3D3K230-F1
#
_entry.id   AF-A0A3D3K230-F1
#
_cell.length_a   1.000
_cell.length_b   1.000
_cell.length_c   1.000
_cell.angle_alpha   90.00
_cell.angle_beta   90.00
_cell.angle_gamma   90.00
#
_symmetry.space_group_name_H-M   'P 1'
#
loop_
_entity.id
_entity.type
_entity.pdbx_description
1 polymer ?
#
loop_
_entity_poly.entity_id
_entity_poly.type
_entity_poly.pdbx_seq_one_letter_code
_entity_poly.pdbx_strand_id
1 'polypeptide(L)'
;YFQAERLIIVGDLFHAGMNSDLNIFCEWRNKYSSLKIILVKGNHDRIQAKFYEENCIEIIEDLMEIEPFTFVHEPNNHSEKFSISGHIHPGIILYGKAKQAIKLPCFAISENQIILPAFSKFTGLYTKSFHQNFKFIAFTTGTIFEV
;
A
#
# COMPACT_ATOMS: atom_id res chain seq x y z
N TYR A 1 9.14 4.02 -19.38
CA TYR A 1 7.78 3.65 -18.96
C TYR A 1 7.75 2.15 -18.73
N PHE A 2 7.13 1.69 -17.64
CA PHE A 2 6.99 0.26 -17.35
C PHE A 2 5.74 -0.31 -18.06
N GLN A 3 5.79 -1.58 -18.47
CA GLN A 3 4.67 -2.32 -19.04
C GLN A 3 4.18 -3.35 -18.03
N ALA A 4 3.50 -2.89 -16.97
CA ALA A 4 3.02 -3.77 -15.93
C ALA A 4 1.84 -4.62 -16.43
N GLU A 5 1.94 -5.94 -16.29
CA GLU A 5 0.87 -6.89 -16.60
C GLU A 5 -0.03 -7.17 -15.39
N ARG A 6 0.50 -6.94 -14.18
CA ARG A 6 -0.17 -7.20 -12.91
C ARG A 6 -0.06 -5.99 -11.97
N LEU A 7 -1.18 -5.66 -11.32
CA LEU A 7 -1.27 -4.71 -10.22
C LEU A 7 -1.73 -5.46 -8.97
N ILE A 8 -0.89 -5.47 -7.93
CA ILE A 8 -1.20 -6.06 -6.62
C ILE A 8 -1.43 -4.92 -5.64
N ILE A 9 -2.59 -4.92 -5.00
CA ILE A 9 -3.02 -3.92 -4.03
C ILE A 9 -3.10 -4.62 -2.67
N VAL A 10 -2.33 -4.14 -1.69
CA VAL A 10 -2.28 -4.69 -0.32
C VAL A 10 -3.28 -3.99 0.60
N GLY A 11 -4.54 -4.03 0.17
CA GLY A 11 -5.71 -3.56 0.90
C GLY A 11 -5.99 -2.07 0.79
N ASP A 12 -7.14 -1.70 1.33
CA ASP A 12 -7.70 -0.34 1.39
C ASP A 12 -7.76 0.35 0.02
N LEU A 13 -8.21 -0.40 -1.00
CA LEU A 13 -8.43 0.15 -2.33
C LEU A 13 -9.53 1.22 -2.31
N PHE A 14 -10.58 0.99 -1.53
CA PHE A 14 -11.69 1.92 -1.42
C PHE A 14 -11.99 2.27 0.03
N HIS A 15 -12.08 3.57 0.33
CA HIS A 15 -12.65 4.02 1.59
C HIS A 15 -14.16 3.76 1.58
N ALA A 16 -14.67 3.11 2.64
CA ALA A 16 -16.01 2.55 2.73
C ALA A 16 -17.13 3.44 2.12
N GLY A 17 -17.94 2.83 1.24
CA GLY A 17 -19.13 3.44 0.64
C GLY A 17 -19.08 3.43 -0.89
N MET A 18 -20.26 3.49 -1.53
CA MET A 18 -20.34 3.76 -2.96
C MET A 18 -20.34 5.27 -3.16
N ASN A 19 -19.29 5.79 -3.78
CA ASN A 19 -19.16 7.20 -4.09
C ASN A 19 -18.70 7.38 -5.55
N SER A 20 -18.50 8.63 -5.96
CA SER A 20 -18.02 8.99 -7.30
C SER A 20 -16.66 8.38 -7.66
N ASP A 21 -15.84 8.02 -6.66
CA ASP A 21 -14.50 7.46 -6.88
C ASP A 21 -14.58 6.07 -7.52
N LEU A 22 -15.65 5.31 -7.24
CA LEU A 22 -15.89 4.03 -7.92
C LEU A 22 -16.12 4.22 -9.42
N ASN A 23 -16.89 5.23 -9.81
CA ASN A 23 -17.14 5.49 -11.23
C ASN A 23 -15.84 5.86 -11.96
N ILE A 24 -15.03 6.73 -11.34
CA ILE A 24 -13.71 7.12 -11.88
C ILE A 24 -12.80 5.89 -11.99
N PHE A 25 -12.80 5.02 -10.98
CA PHE A 25 -12.05 3.78 -11.01
C PHE A 25 -12.51 2.85 -12.14
N CYS A 26 -13.82 2.65 -12.33
CA CYS A 26 -14.36 1.82 -13.40
C CYS A 26 -13.99 2.35 -14.79
N GLU A 27 -14.09 3.68 -15.00
CA GLU A 27 -13.66 4.31 -16.25
C GLU A 27 -12.17 4.11 -16.53
N TRP A 28 -11.33 4.21 -15.48
CA TRP A 28 -9.91 3.92 -15.59
C TRP A 28 -9.66 2.43 -15.89
N ARG A 29 -10.32 1.52 -15.16
CA ARG A 29 -10.21 0.07 -15.32
C ARG A 29 -10.53 -0.37 -16.74
N ASN A 30 -11.57 0.21 -17.35
CA ASN A 30 -12.00 -0.09 -18.72
C ASN A 30 -10.93 0.26 -19.77
N LYS A 31 -10.07 1.25 -19.51
CA LYS A 31 -8.95 1.62 -20.40
C LYS A 31 -7.80 0.61 -20.34
N TYR A 32 -7.73 -0.21 -19.29
CA TYR A 32 -6.67 -1.19 -19.05
C TYR A 32 -7.24 -2.59 -18.89
N SER A 33 -8.16 -3.00 -19.78
CA SER A 33 -8.86 -4.30 -19.70
C SER A 33 -7.91 -5.50 -19.52
N SER A 34 -6.72 -5.47 -20.13
CA SER A 34 -5.69 -6.52 -20.04
C SER A 34 -4.86 -6.51 -18.75
N LEU A 35 -4.90 -5.44 -17.94
CA LEU A 35 -4.20 -5.39 -16.67
C LEU A 35 -4.89 -6.31 -15.66
N LYS A 36 -4.17 -7.31 -15.16
CA LYS A 36 -4.67 -8.16 -14.08
C LYS A 36 -4.54 -7.40 -12.75
N ILE A 37 -5.66 -7.16 -12.09
CA ILE A 37 -5.70 -6.49 -10.78
C ILE A 37 -6.03 -7.52 -9.71
N ILE A 38 -5.23 -7.53 -8.66
CA ILE A 38 -5.37 -8.41 -7.50
C ILE A 38 -5.42 -7.53 -6.26
N LEU A 39 -6.46 -7.67 -5.44
CA LEU A 39 -6.62 -6.99 -4.17
C LEU A 39 -6.52 -8.01 -3.04
N VAL A 40 -5.48 -7.90 -2.22
CA VAL A 40 -5.42 -8.54 -0.90
C VAL A 40 -6.22 -7.65 0.05
N LYS A 41 -7.35 -8.11 0.54
CA LYS A 41 -8.33 -7.25 1.22
C LYS A 41 -7.76 -6.57 2.46
N GLY A 42 -8.04 -5.29 2.57
CA GLY A 42 -7.86 -4.51 3.78
C GLY A 42 -9.12 -4.41 4.63
N ASN A 43 -8.96 -3.86 5.82
CA ASN A 43 -10.04 -3.71 6.79
C ASN A 43 -11.11 -2.67 6.36
N HIS A 44 -10.78 -1.81 5.38
CA HIS A 44 -11.72 -0.85 4.78
C HIS A 44 -12.42 -1.35 3.50
N ASP A 45 -11.96 -2.45 2.89
CA ASP A 45 -12.50 -3.00 1.63
C ASP A 45 -13.83 -3.74 1.84
N ARG A 46 -14.89 -3.00 2.14
CA ARG A 46 -16.23 -3.52 2.51
C ARG A 46 -17.23 -3.57 1.36
N ILE A 47 -16.79 -3.27 0.13
CA ILE A 47 -17.65 -3.35 -1.05
C ILE A 47 -18.05 -4.81 -1.31
N GLN A 48 -19.25 -5.00 -1.85
CA GLN A 48 -19.76 -6.34 -2.18
C GLN A 48 -18.87 -7.03 -3.23
N ALA A 49 -18.62 -8.33 -3.05
CA ALA A 49 -17.82 -9.16 -3.96
C ALA A 49 -18.19 -8.99 -5.44
N LYS A 50 -19.49 -8.86 -5.73
CA LYS A 50 -20.05 -8.65 -7.06
C LYS A 50 -19.43 -7.46 -7.81
N PHE A 51 -19.13 -6.35 -7.12
CA PHE A 51 -18.51 -5.19 -7.75
C PHE A 51 -17.10 -5.53 -8.29
N TYR A 52 -16.32 -6.27 -7.51
CA TYR A 52 -14.97 -6.65 -7.90
C TYR A 52 -14.98 -7.63 -9.08
N GLU A 53 -15.92 -8.59 -9.06
CA GLU A 53 -16.15 -9.53 -10.15
C GLU A 53 -16.52 -8.81 -11.46
N GLU A 54 -17.49 -7.90 -11.41
CA GLU A 54 -17.93 -7.09 -12.57
C GLU A 54 -16.79 -6.23 -13.15
N ASN A 55 -15.79 -5.90 -12.35
CA ASN A 55 -14.62 -5.10 -12.75
C ASN A 55 -13.34 -5.94 -12.97
N CYS A 56 -13.45 -7.27 -13.00
CA CYS A 56 -12.32 -8.18 -13.21
C CYS A 56 -11.16 -7.92 -12.23
N ILE A 57 -11.50 -7.71 -10.95
CA ILE A 57 -10.55 -7.60 -9.84
C ILE A 57 -10.58 -8.92 -9.08
N GLU A 58 -9.44 -9.59 -9.03
CA GLU A 58 -9.27 -10.79 -8.21
C GLU A 58 -9.14 -10.38 -6.75
N ILE A 59 -9.92 -11.05 -5.89
CA ILE A 59 -9.96 -10.76 -4.46
C ILE A 59 -9.28 -11.90 -3.70
N ILE A 60 -8.30 -11.55 -2.88
CA ILE A 60 -7.66 -12.44 -1.92
C ILE A 60 -8.07 -11.98 -0.52
N GLU A 61 -8.69 -12.88 0.25
CA GLU A 61 -9.28 -12.53 1.54
C GLU A 61 -8.23 -12.23 2.61
N ASP A 62 -7.17 -13.05 2.72
CA ASP A 62 -6.23 -12.97 3.84
C ASP A 62 -4.79 -12.64 3.38
N LEU A 63 -4.17 -13.58 2.66
CA LEU A 63 -2.77 -13.49 2.24
C LEU A 63 -2.58 -14.07 0.85
N MET A 64 -1.70 -13.45 0.08
CA MET A 64 -1.30 -13.92 -1.24
C MET A 64 0.18 -14.28 -1.22
N GLU A 65 0.54 -15.43 -1.78
CA GLU A 65 1.94 -15.84 -1.90
C GLU A 65 2.40 -15.76 -3.35
N ILE A 66 3.52 -15.06 -3.56
CA ILE A 66 4.32 -15.14 -4.78
C ILE A 66 5.75 -15.26 -4.30
N GLU A 67 6.24 -16.49 -4.20
CA GLU A 67 7.58 -16.79 -3.68
C GLU A 67 8.66 -15.87 -4.30
N PRO A 68 9.53 -15.25 -3.48
CA PRO A 68 9.72 -15.48 -2.04
C PRO A 68 8.85 -14.59 -1.11
N PHE A 69 7.84 -13.91 -1.64
CA PHE A 69 7.08 -12.88 -0.93
C PHE A 69 5.68 -13.31 -0.53
N THR A 70 5.26 -12.83 0.63
CA THR A 70 3.87 -12.87 1.08
C THR A 70 3.29 -11.45 1.07
N PHE A 71 2.14 -11.27 0.43
CA PHE A 71 1.40 -10.02 0.43
C PHE A 71 0.25 -10.13 1.43
N VAL A 72 0.19 -9.19 2.37
CA VAL A 72 -0.81 -9.15 3.45
C VAL A 72 -1.15 -7.69 3.74
N HIS A 73 -2.38 -7.37 4.08
CA HIS A 73 -2.75 -5.98 4.34
C HIS A 73 -2.08 -5.43 5.61
N GLU A 74 -2.27 -6.10 6.74
CA GLU A 74 -1.69 -5.71 8.02
C GLU A 74 -0.31 -6.36 8.24
N PRO A 75 0.73 -5.60 8.62
CA PRO A 75 2.05 -6.16 8.87
C PRO A 75 2.04 -7.20 9.99
N ASN A 76 2.62 -8.39 9.75
CA ASN A 76 2.75 -9.45 10.74
C ASN A 76 4.22 -9.63 11.16
N ASN A 77 4.53 -9.22 12.40
CA ASN A 77 5.89 -9.28 12.95
C ASN A 77 6.40 -10.71 13.25
N HIS A 78 5.54 -11.73 13.12
CA HIS A 78 5.85 -13.12 13.46
C HIS A 78 5.93 -14.05 12.24
N SER A 79 5.91 -13.52 11.02
CA SER A 79 6.05 -14.32 9.80
C SER A 79 7.51 -14.77 9.58
N GLU A 80 7.69 -16.05 9.25
CA GLU A 80 8.97 -16.60 8.78
C GLU A 80 9.27 -16.21 7.32
N LYS A 81 8.23 -15.91 6.53
CA LYS A 81 8.37 -15.46 5.14
C LYS A 81 8.45 -13.94 5.04
N PHE A 82 9.18 -13.45 4.03
CA PHE A 82 9.32 -12.03 3.78
C PHE A 82 7.97 -11.42 3.34
N SER A 83 7.45 -10.47 4.11
CA SER A 83 6.12 -9.90 3.83
C SER A 83 6.16 -8.50 3.21
N ILE A 84 5.17 -8.20 2.38
CA ILE A 84 4.92 -6.88 1.82
C ILE A 84 3.52 -6.47 2.26
N SER A 85 3.42 -5.34 2.95
CA SER A 85 2.17 -4.93 3.61
C SER A 85 1.89 -3.43 3.51
N GLY A 86 0.68 -3.03 3.87
CA GLY A 86 0.22 -1.64 3.86
C GLY A 86 -0.24 -1.20 5.24
N HIS A 87 -1.47 -0.67 5.32
CA HIS A 87 -2.22 -0.31 6.53
C HIS A 87 -1.64 0.81 7.41
N ILE A 88 -0.38 0.68 7.86
CA ILE A 88 0.22 1.56 8.87
C ILE A 88 0.50 2.97 8.33
N HIS A 89 0.77 3.09 7.02
CA HIS A 89 1.20 4.34 6.38
C HIS A 89 2.46 4.94 7.05
N PRO A 90 3.60 4.22 6.97
CA PRO A 90 4.85 4.66 7.57
C PRO A 90 5.25 6.06 7.10
N GLY A 91 5.67 6.88 8.06
CA GLY A 91 6.28 8.18 7.78
C GLY A 91 7.43 8.48 8.72
N ILE A 92 8.29 9.40 8.26
CA ILE A 92 9.46 9.86 9.01
C ILE A 92 9.43 11.37 9.17
N ILE A 93 9.95 11.86 10.30
CA ILE A 93 10.09 13.28 10.59
C ILE A 93 11.53 13.68 10.34
N LEU A 94 11.75 14.56 9.37
CA LEU A 94 13.05 15.16 9.12
C LEU A 94 13.11 16.55 9.77
N TYR A 95 14.15 16.77 10.56
CA TYR A 95 14.38 18.04 11.25
C TYR A 95 15.38 18.89 10.48
N GLY A 96 14.94 20.08 10.08
CA GLY A 96 15.74 21.10 9.43
C GLY A 96 16.29 22.14 10.41
N LYS A 97 16.91 23.18 9.84
CA LYS A 97 17.35 24.35 10.60
C LYS A 97 16.16 25.07 11.24
N ALA A 98 16.43 25.82 12.30
CA ALA A 98 15.44 26.65 13.00
C ALA A 98 14.16 25.90 13.47
N LYS A 99 14.31 24.63 13.90
CA LYS A 99 13.22 23.77 14.40
C LYS A 99 12.14 23.47 13.37
N GLN A 100 12.41 23.63 12.07
CA GLN A 100 11.51 23.17 11.03
C GLN A 100 11.48 21.64 11.02
N ALA A 101 10.29 21.07 10.84
CA ALA A 101 10.11 19.64 10.70
C ALA A 101 9.20 19.36 9.51
N ILE A 102 9.59 18.41 8.67
CA ILE A 102 8.75 17.90 7.59
C ILE A 102 8.44 16.43 7.86
N LYS A 103 7.19 16.04 7.61
CA LYS A 103 6.77 14.64 7.63
C LYS A 103 6.72 14.14 6.21
N LEU A 104 7.43 13.06 5.92
CA LEU A 104 7.44 12.44 4.60
C LEU A 104 6.94 11.00 4.71
N PRO A 105 6.18 10.52 3.70
CA PRO A 105 5.93 9.10 3.57
C PRO A 105 7.26 8.38 3.31
N CYS A 106 7.36 7.14 3.78
CA CYS A 106 8.53 6.31 3.55
C CYS A 106 8.14 4.86 3.32
N PHE A 107 9.05 4.09 2.74
CA PHE A 107 9.04 2.63 2.91
C PHE A 107 9.72 2.33 4.24
N ALA A 108 9.12 1.46 5.05
CA ALA A 108 9.76 0.90 6.22
C ALA A 108 10.20 -0.53 5.89
N ILE A 109 11.50 -0.79 5.94
CA ILE A 109 12.11 -2.07 5.53
C ILE A 109 12.84 -2.70 6.72
N SER A 110 12.50 -3.93 7.08
CA SER A 110 13.29 -4.75 8.02
C SER A 110 13.91 -5.96 7.29
N GLU A 111 14.51 -6.88 8.05
CA GLU A 111 15.06 -8.14 7.50
C GLU A 111 13.98 -9.05 6.90
N ASN A 112 12.74 -8.97 7.38
CA ASN A 112 11.65 -9.90 7.03
C ASN A 112 10.37 -9.23 6.52
N GLN A 113 10.35 -7.90 6.34
CA GLN A 113 9.18 -7.22 5.80
C GLN A 113 9.47 -5.86 5.17
N ILE A 114 8.58 -5.47 4.25
CA ILE A 114 8.43 -4.09 3.79
C ILE A 114 7.00 -3.65 4.11
N ILE A 115 6.89 -2.49 4.75
CA ILE A 115 5.64 -1.77 4.91
C ILE A 115 5.64 -0.63 3.90
N LEU A 116 4.69 -0.68 2.96
CA LEU A 116 4.53 0.28 1.89
C LEU A 116 3.92 1.58 2.42
N PRO A 117 4.33 2.74 1.86
CA PRO A 117 3.64 3.99 2.09
C PRO A 117 2.22 3.92 1.52
N ALA A 118 1.31 4.76 2.03
CA ALA A 118 0.04 4.99 1.37
C ALA A 118 0.28 5.50 -0.07
N PHE A 119 -0.46 4.97 -1.04
CA PHE A 119 -0.44 5.50 -2.40
C PHE A 119 -1.20 6.82 -2.51
N SER A 120 -2.23 7.01 -1.68
CA SER A 120 -3.06 8.20 -1.68
C SER A 120 -2.37 9.40 -1.00
N LYS A 121 -2.65 10.61 -1.51
CA LYS A 121 -2.07 11.86 -1.01
C LYS A 121 -2.63 12.29 0.36
N PHE A 122 -3.80 11.78 0.74
CA PHE A 122 -4.61 12.28 1.85
C PHE A 122 -4.71 11.28 3.01
N THR A 123 -3.57 10.85 3.53
CA THR A 123 -3.52 9.96 4.70
C THR A 123 -2.67 10.55 5.82
N GLY A 124 -2.98 10.17 7.06
CA GLY A 124 -2.08 10.40 8.18
C GLY A 124 -0.82 9.53 8.04
N LEU A 125 0.29 10.01 8.59
CA LEU A 125 1.55 9.27 8.63
C LEU A 125 1.82 8.74 10.04
N TYR A 126 2.08 7.44 10.14
CA TYR A 126 2.56 6.82 11.36
C TYR A 126 4.06 7.10 11.53
N THR A 127 4.37 8.00 12.48
CA THR A 127 5.74 8.51 12.74
C THR A 127 6.29 8.08 14.10
N LYS A 128 5.61 7.16 14.78
CA LYS A 128 6.07 6.59 16.06
C LYS A 128 7.11 5.50 15.81
N SER A 129 7.92 5.22 16.83
CA SER A 129 8.97 4.20 16.75
C SER A 129 8.40 2.84 16.40
N PHE A 130 8.94 2.21 15.37
CA PHE A 130 8.72 0.80 15.09
C PHE A 130 9.52 -0.02 16.12
N HIS A 131 8.96 -1.14 16.58
CA HIS A 131 9.60 -1.99 17.60
C HIS A 131 10.81 -2.79 17.08
N GLN A 132 11.02 -2.84 15.75
CA GLN A 132 12.12 -3.56 15.10
C GLN A 132 13.11 -2.61 14.43
N ASN A 133 14.29 -3.12 14.03
CA ASN A 133 15.30 -2.41 13.26
C ASN A 133 14.81 -2.19 11.81
N PHE A 134 13.99 -1.17 11.62
CA PHE A 134 13.57 -0.72 10.31
C PHE A 134 14.55 0.31 9.74
N LYS A 135 14.91 0.13 8.46
CA LYS A 135 15.46 1.17 7.59
C LYS A 135 14.32 1.92 6.93
N PHE A 136 14.49 3.22 6.73
CA PHE A 136 13.47 4.06 6.12
C PHE A 136 13.97 4.63 4.80
N ILE A 137 13.21 4.40 3.74
CA ILE A 137 13.43 5.05 2.44
C ILE A 137 12.32 6.08 2.25
N ALA A 138 12.62 7.35 2.49
CA ALA A 138 11.70 8.46 2.36
C ALA A 138 11.60 8.93 0.92
N PHE A 139 10.45 9.53 0.56
CA PHE A 139 10.30 10.14 -0.76
C PHE A 139 9.43 11.40 -0.72
N THR A 140 9.64 12.23 -1.73
CA THR A 140 8.85 13.41 -2.06
C THR A 140 8.76 13.53 -3.58
N THR A 141 8.09 14.56 -4.09
CA THR A 141 8.01 14.82 -5.52
C THR A 141 9.40 14.85 -6.15
N GLY A 142 9.70 13.87 -7.00
CA GLY A 142 10.94 13.79 -7.79
C GLY A 142 12.16 13.21 -7.07
N THR A 143 12.06 12.85 -5.78
CA THR A 143 13.23 12.38 -5.00
C THR A 143 12.86 11.24 -4.06
N ILE A 144 13.74 10.24 -3.98
CA ILE A 144 13.69 9.12 -3.03
C ILE A 144 15.08 8.94 -2.40
N PHE A 145 15.16 8.70 -1.09
CA PHE A 145 16.42 8.63 -0.35
C PHE A 145 16.29 7.81 0.94
N GLU A 146 17.39 7.16 1.34
CA GLU A 146 17.52 6.49 2.65
C GLU A 146 17.78 7.54 3.74
N VAL A 147 17.18 7.35 4.93
CA VAL A 147 17.30 8.25 6.09
C VAL A 147 18.19 7.65 7.16
#